data_AF-A0A831LXL2-F1
#
_entry.id   AF-A0A831LXL2-F1
#
_cell.length_a   1.000
_cell.length_b   1.000
_cell.length_c   1.000
_cell.angle_alpha   90.00
_cell.angle_beta   90.00
_cell.angle_gamma   90.00
#
_symmetry.space_group_name_H-M   'P 1'
#
loop_
_entity.id
_entity.type
_entity.pdbx_description
1 polymer ?
#
loop_
_entity_poly.entity_id
_entity_poly.type
_entity_poly.pdbx_seq_one_letter_code
_entity_poly.pdbx_strand_id
1 'polypeptide(L)'
;MYEAFDAFLRLDTWHSRHPADLQRFHEALRRVIHEHGFNPDEFGQYMVRKRGSGENSLSNLSEEAFEKARSRYVDDAWAVYYYEHLRQ
;
A
#
# COMPACT_ATOMS: atom_id res chain seq x y z
N MET A 1 -12.67 -1.41 -1.97
CA MET A 1 -11.53 -2.34 -1.91
C MET A 1 -10.26 -1.63 -1.43
N TYR A 2 -9.57 -0.83 -2.25
CA TYR A 2 -8.30 -0.19 -1.86
C TYR A 2 -8.44 0.84 -0.72
N GLU A 3 -9.65 1.31 -0.43
CA GLU A 3 -9.99 2.14 0.72
C GLU A 3 -9.66 1.47 2.07
N ALA A 4 -9.47 0.14 2.09
CA ALA A 4 -8.94 -0.56 3.27
C ALA A 4 -7.57 -0.03 3.71
N PHE A 5 -6.80 0.57 2.81
CA PHE A 5 -5.49 1.18 3.09
C PHE A 5 -5.56 2.65 3.52
N ASP A 6 -6.74 3.30 3.51
CA ASP A 6 -6.85 4.73 3.80
C ASP A 6 -6.28 5.10 5.18
N ALA A 7 -6.57 4.29 6.20
CA ALA A 7 -6.04 4.52 7.54
C ALA A 7 -4.50 4.43 7.61
N PHE A 8 -3.89 3.58 6.78
CA PHE A 8 -2.45 3.43 6.67
C PHE A 8 -1.83 4.60 5.86
N LEU A 9 -2.45 5.01 4.75
CA LEU A 9 -1.96 6.08 3.88
C LEU A 9 -2.08 7.49 4.50
N ARG A 10 -2.92 7.65 5.52
CA ARG A 10 -3.04 8.86 6.34
C ARG A 10 -1.92 9.01 7.39
N LEU A 11 -0.95 8.11 7.44
CA LEU A 11 0.17 8.20 8.37
C LEU A 11 1.34 8.93 7.71
N ASP A 12 1.91 9.94 8.36
CA ASP A 12 3.11 10.61 7.86
C ASP A 12 4.35 9.70 7.83
N THR A 13 4.29 8.56 8.51
CA THR A 13 5.43 7.68 8.73
C THR A 13 5.44 6.42 7.87
N TRP A 14 4.39 6.15 7.08
CA TRP A 14 4.29 4.83 6.41
C TRP A 14 5.47 4.53 5.46
N HIS A 15 6.06 5.55 4.86
CA HIS A 15 7.25 5.43 4.00
C HIS A 15 8.52 4.97 4.75
N SER A 16 8.57 5.16 6.08
CA SER A 16 9.72 4.82 6.92
C SER A 16 9.84 3.33 7.25
N ARG A 17 8.82 2.52 6.92
CA ARG A 17 8.70 1.10 7.29
C ARG A 17 8.79 0.86 8.81
N HIS A 18 8.30 1.80 9.61
CA HIS A 18 8.17 1.56 11.04
C HIS A 18 7.34 0.29 11.29
N PRO A 19 7.72 -0.61 12.22
CA PRO A 19 7.05 -1.90 12.40
C PRO A 19 5.53 -1.81 12.59
N ALA A 20 5.06 -0.78 13.30
CA ALA A 20 3.62 -0.53 13.49
C ALA A 20 2.89 -0.19 12.18
N ASP A 21 3.55 0.50 11.24
CA ASP A 21 2.95 0.87 9.96
C ASP A 21 2.94 -0.32 9.00
N LEU A 22 3.99 -1.15 9.04
CA LEU A 22 4.02 -2.44 8.34
C LEU A 22 2.89 -3.37 8.82
N GLN A 23 2.64 -3.41 10.13
CA GLN A 23 1.52 -4.18 10.67
C GLN A 23 0.17 -3.67 10.12
N ARG A 24 -0.06 -2.36 10.12
CA ARG A 24 -1.28 -1.76 9.57
C ARG A 24 -1.45 -2.06 8.08
N PHE A 25 -0.36 -1.98 7.31
CA PHE A 25 -0.35 -2.36 5.91
C PHE A 25 -0.79 -3.83 5.72
N HIS A 26 -0.19 -4.77 6.45
CA HIS A 26 -0.55 -6.19 6.35
C HIS A 26 -1.98 -6.48 6.82
N GLU A 27 -2.47 -5.79 7.84
CA GLU A 27 -3.87 -5.90 8.29
C GLU A 27 -4.85 -5.42 7.22
N ALA A 28 -4.54 -4.34 6.51
CA ALA A 28 -5.32 -3.88 5.36
C ALA A 28 -5.24 -4.87 4.19
N LEU A 29 -4.03 -5.34 3.85
CA LEU A 29 -3.78 -6.27 2.76
C LEU A 29 -4.56 -7.59 2.94
N ARG A 30 -4.54 -8.17 4.14
CA ARG A 30 -5.29 -9.40 4.46
C ARG A 30 -6.79 -9.30 4.19
N ARG A 31 -7.37 -8.11 4.28
CA ARG A 31 -8.81 -7.90 4.03
C ARG A 31 -9.17 -7.90 2.55
N VAL A 32 -8.21 -7.63 1.67
CA VAL A 32 -8.46 -7.43 0.24
C VAL A 32 -7.75 -8.43 -0.65
N ILE A 33 -6.74 -9.15 -0.14
CA ILE A 33 -5.87 -10.02 -0.94
C ILE A 33 -6.61 -11.16 -1.67
N HIS A 34 -7.73 -11.62 -1.12
CA HIS A 34 -8.55 -12.69 -1.70
C HIS A 34 -9.73 -12.16 -2.52
N GLU A 35 -9.89 -10.83 -2.62
CA GLU A 35 -10.92 -10.24 -3.47
C GLU A 35 -10.52 -10.43 -4.95
N HIS A 36 -11.42 -10.97 -5.77
CA HIS A 36 -11.16 -11.28 -7.18
C HIS A 36 -10.68 -10.07 -8.01
N GLY A 37 -10.95 -8.85 -7.55
CA GLY A 37 -10.52 -7.61 -8.20
C GLY A 37 -9.20 -7.05 -7.69
N PHE A 38 -8.59 -7.61 -6.65
CA PHE A 38 -7.38 -7.02 -6.06
C PHE A 38 -6.16 -7.24 -6.96
N ASN A 39 -5.51 -6.13 -7.33
CA ASN A 39 -4.29 -6.12 -8.11
C ASN A 39 -3.24 -5.19 -7.45
N PRO A 40 -2.04 -5.69 -7.11
CA PRO A 40 -1.00 -4.87 -6.48
C PRO A 40 -0.54 -3.64 -7.31
N ASP A 41 -0.56 -3.71 -8.63
CA ASP A 41 -0.20 -2.57 -9.50
C ASP A 41 -1.25 -1.47 -9.43
N GLU A 42 -2.54 -1.85 -9.44
CA GLU A 42 -3.65 -0.93 -9.26
C GLU A 42 -3.66 -0.32 -7.85
N PHE A 43 -3.27 -1.08 -6.82
CA PHE A 43 -3.01 -0.53 -5.49
C PHE A 43 -1.91 0.54 -5.54
N GLY A 44 -0.83 0.31 -6.30
CA GLY A 44 0.18 1.33 -6.57
C GLY A 44 -0.41 2.60 -7.18
N GLN A 45 -1.28 2.48 -8.18
CA GLN A 45 -1.98 3.62 -8.78
C GLN A 45 -2.90 4.34 -7.79
N TYR A 46 -3.54 3.59 -6.89
CA TYR A 46 -4.36 4.16 -5.84
C TYR A 46 -3.56 5.05 -4.88
N MET A 47 -2.35 4.63 -4.49
CA MET A 47 -1.44 5.44 -3.66
C MET A 47 -1.08 6.77 -4.32
N VAL A 48 -0.86 6.77 -5.65
CA VAL A 48 -0.60 8.00 -6.44
C VAL A 48 -1.80 8.94 -6.40
N ARG A 49 -3.02 8.42 -6.63
CA ARG A 49 -4.25 9.23 -6.56
C ARG A 49 -4.43 9.84 -5.18
N LYS A 50 -4.23 9.08 -4.11
CA LYS A 50 -4.32 9.57 -2.73
C LYS A 50 -3.34 10.70 -2.43
N ARG A 51 -2.12 10.64 -2.98
CA ARG A 51 -1.15 11.73 -2.88
C ARG A 51 -1.61 12.99 -3.63
N GLY A 52 -2.12 12.84 -4.85
CA GLY A 52 -2.67 13.96 -5.63
C GLY A 52 -3.89 14.62 -5.01
N SER A 53 -4.72 13.87 -4.28
CA SER A 53 -5.90 14.38 -3.56
C SER A 53 -5.59 15.08 -2.24
N GLY A 54 -4.34 15.04 -1.76
CA GLY A 54 -3.97 15.56 -0.45
C GLY A 54 -4.48 14.72 0.73
N GLU A 55 -5.11 13.58 0.47
CA GLU A 55 -5.55 12.62 1.49
C GLU A 55 -4.41 11.72 1.97
N ASN A 56 -3.28 11.75 1.27
CA ASN A 56 -2.04 11.16 1.71
C ASN A 56 -1.24 12.20 2.51
N SER A 57 -0.81 11.77 3.67
CA SER A 57 0.07 12.49 4.59
C SER A 57 1.44 12.88 4.00
N LEU A 58 1.83 12.26 2.88
CA LEU A 58 3.16 12.39 2.27
C LEU A 58 3.26 13.45 1.18
N SER A 59 2.40 14.47 1.17
CA SER A 59 2.46 15.58 0.20
C SER A 59 3.80 16.33 0.21
N ASN A 60 4.55 16.28 1.32
CA ASN A 60 5.86 16.93 1.48
C ASN A 60 7.07 16.07 1.08
N LEU A 61 6.87 14.78 0.74
CA LEU A 61 7.98 13.93 0.29
C LEU A 61 8.37 14.24 -1.15
N SER A 62 9.67 14.11 -1.43
CA SER A 62 10.17 14.15 -2.80
C SER A 62 9.53 13.04 -3.62
N GLU A 63 9.38 13.29 -4.92
CA GLU A 63 8.83 12.32 -5.87
C GLU A 63 9.58 10.99 -5.81
N GLU A 64 10.92 11.05 -5.78
CA GLU A 64 11.78 9.87 -5.70
C GLU A 64 11.54 9.05 -4.42
N ALA A 65 11.44 9.72 -3.27
CA ALA A 65 11.25 9.04 -2.00
C ALA A 65 9.85 8.41 -1.92
N PHE A 66 8.84 9.08 -2.46
CA PHE A 66 7.49 8.53 -2.58
C PHE A 66 7.46 7.31 -3.51
N GLU A 67 8.02 7.40 -4.72
CA GLU A 67 8.04 6.30 -5.68
C GLU A 67 8.78 5.08 -5.14
N LYS A 68 9.91 5.29 -4.47
CA LYS A 68 10.65 4.23 -3.80
C LYS A 68 9.82 3.54 -2.71
N ALA A 69 9.08 4.32 -1.90
CA ALA A 69 8.22 3.77 -0.86
C ALA A 69 7.04 3.01 -1.48
N ARG A 70 6.37 3.59 -2.48
CA ARG A 70 5.27 2.99 -3.23
C ARG A 70 5.68 1.64 -3.82
N SER A 71 6.79 1.60 -4.57
CA SER A 71 7.30 0.38 -5.19
C SER A 71 7.47 -0.75 -4.17
N ARG A 72 8.06 -0.46 -3.01
CA ARG A 72 8.26 -1.47 -1.95
C ARG A 72 6.96 -2.08 -1.44
N TYR A 73 5.92 -1.27 -1.23
CA TYR A 73 4.63 -1.78 -0.76
C TYR A 73 3.88 -2.54 -1.86
N VAL A 74 4.07 -2.17 -3.13
CA VAL A 74 3.57 -2.95 -4.28
C VAL A 74 4.30 -4.30 -4.37
N ASP A 75 5.62 -4.32 -4.24
CA ASP A 75 6.42 -5.56 -4.23
C ASP A 75 6.02 -6.47 -3.05
N ASP A 76 5.85 -5.90 -1.85
CA ASP A 76 5.40 -6.64 -0.67
C ASP A 76 3.97 -7.20 -0.89
N ALA A 77 3.07 -6.44 -1.52
CA ALA A 77 1.73 -6.91 -1.87
C ALA A 77 1.77 -8.03 -2.92
N TRP A 78 2.64 -7.94 -3.93
CA TRP A 78 2.87 -9.00 -4.91
C TRP A 78 3.37 -10.29 -4.26
N ALA A 79 4.34 -10.20 -3.36
CA ALA A 79 4.90 -11.36 -2.66
C ALA A 79 3.80 -12.12 -1.88
N VAL A 80 2.95 -11.40 -1.16
CA VAL A 80 1.81 -12.01 -0.45
C VAL A 80 0.77 -12.55 -1.42
N TYR A 81 0.44 -11.80 -2.48
CA TYR A 81 -0.52 -12.24 -3.50
C TYR A 81 -0.11 -13.58 -4.11
N TYR A 82 1.14 -13.70 -4.57
CA TYR A 82 1.66 -14.95 -5.12
C TYR A 82 1.65 -16.08 -4.09
N TYR A 83 2.06 -15.81 -2.85
CA TYR A 83 2.07 -16.83 -1.81
C TYR A 83 0.67 -17.39 -1.51
N GLU A 84 -0.34 -16.53 -1.43
CA GLU A 84 -1.71 -16.94 -1.14
C GLU A 84 -2.36 -17.68 -2.33
N HIS A 85 -2.05 -17.28 -3.58
CA HIS A 85 -2.63 -17.90 -4.77
C HIS A 85 -1.90 -19.16 -5.24
N LEU A 86 -0.64 -19.36 -4.86
CA LEU A 86 0.10 -20.61 -5.13
C LEU A 86 -0.24 -21.75 -4.14
N ARG A 87 -0.94 -21.44 -3.04
CA ARG A 87 -1.33 -22.43 -2.01
C ARG A 87 -2.74 -23.01 -2.20
N GLN A 88 -3.49 -22.53 -3.20
CA GLN A 88 -4.84 -23.02 -3.56
C GLN A 88 -4.76 -24.03 -4.70
#